data_AF-A0A6N2CRE8-F1
#
_entry.id   AF-A0A6N2CRE8-F1
#
_cell.length_a   1.000
_cell.length_b   1.000
_cell.length_c   1.000
_cell.angle_alpha   90.00
_cell.angle_beta   90.00
_cell.angle_gamma   90.00
#
_symmetry.space_group_name_H-M   'P 1'
#
loop_
_entity.id
_entity.type
_entity.pdbx_description
1 polymer ?
#
loop_
_entity_poly.entity_id
_entity_poly.type
_entity_poly.pdbx_seq_one_letter_code
_entity_poly.pdbx_strand_id
1 'polypeptide(L)'
;MGSYHLDFVQRESAPIGAVLDRLQQRLNPWLGEPRRKVSPRGSTLVYRFSSESPPVVQLRLKIEINTREHFQLHPLQALPFAVDTRWYQGEATIATYAPEELLGTKIRALYQRRKGRDLFDLWHSYELGVLDPAKTVPVFLRYMEAEQHPVSGEIFAENLQSKLNHPGFLSDTPPLLRPGISYDPQKAAYFFSERLLPLMPTPN
;
A
#
# COMPACT_ATOMS: atom_id res chain seq x y z
N MET A 1 5.74 -8.13 -18.70
CA MET A 1 5.46 -9.25 -17.77
C MET A 1 4.54 -8.71 -16.68
N GLY A 2 3.28 -9.17 -16.62
CA GLY A 2 2.32 -8.68 -15.61
C GLY A 2 2.73 -9.12 -14.21
N SER A 3 2.75 -8.19 -13.25
CA SER A 3 3.05 -8.47 -11.84
C SER A 3 1.93 -7.93 -10.98
N TYR A 4 1.26 -8.82 -10.27
CA TYR A 4 0.19 -8.53 -9.33
C TYR A 4 0.71 -8.63 -7.90
N HIS A 5 0.19 -7.77 -7.04
CA HIS A 5 0.62 -7.62 -5.65
C HIS A 5 -0.61 -7.56 -4.75
N LEU A 6 -0.63 -8.38 -3.71
CA LEU A 6 -1.63 -8.35 -2.65
C LEU A 6 -0.90 -8.22 -1.31
N ASP A 7 -1.20 -7.16 -0.57
CA ASP A 7 -0.59 -6.85 0.70
C ASP A 7 -1.62 -7.01 1.83
N PHE A 8 -1.27 -7.77 2.86
CA PHE A 8 -2.13 -8.06 4.01
C PHE A 8 -1.38 -7.81 5.31
N VAL A 9 -2.15 -7.66 6.39
CA VAL A 9 -1.64 -7.62 7.76
C VAL A 9 -2.26 -8.77 8.53
N GLN A 10 -1.44 -9.48 9.29
CA GLN A 10 -1.92 -10.53 10.18
C GLN A 10 -2.68 -9.91 11.36
N ARG A 11 -3.97 -10.23 11.47
CA ARG A 11 -4.86 -9.66 12.48
C ARG A 11 -4.43 -9.98 13.91
N GLU A 12 -4.12 -11.24 14.18
CA GLU A 12 -3.78 -11.71 15.53
C GLU A 12 -2.29 -12.10 15.58
N SER A 13 -1.62 -11.70 16.66
CA SER A 13 -0.23 -12.09 16.90
C SER A 13 -0.15 -13.59 17.21
N ALA A 14 0.21 -14.37 16.20
CA ALA A 14 0.28 -15.83 16.26
C ALA A 14 1.24 -16.36 15.19
N PRO A 15 1.68 -17.63 15.24
CA PRO A 15 2.44 -18.24 14.16
C PRO A 15 1.67 -18.20 12.83
N ILE A 16 2.27 -17.62 11.78
CA ILE A 16 1.63 -17.44 10.47
C ILE A 16 1.43 -18.76 9.67
N GLY A 17 1.99 -19.88 10.13
CA GLY A 17 2.04 -21.16 9.39
C GLY A 17 0.67 -21.63 8.89
N ALA A 18 -0.31 -21.75 9.78
CA ALA A 18 -1.65 -22.23 9.42
C ALA A 18 -2.37 -21.33 8.40
N VAL A 19 -2.10 -20.02 8.41
CA VAL A 19 -2.64 -19.09 7.41
C VAL A 19 -2.01 -19.37 6.04
N LEU A 20 -0.69 -19.55 5.98
CA LEU A 20 0.01 -19.88 4.74
C LEU A 20 -0.42 -21.23 4.17
N ASP A 21 -0.66 -22.22 5.03
CA ASP A 21 -1.12 -23.54 4.61
C ASP A 21 -2.52 -23.46 3.98
N ARG A 22 -3.44 -22.72 4.61
CA ARG A 22 -4.78 -22.49 4.06
C ARG A 22 -4.76 -21.72 2.74
N LEU A 23 -3.89 -20.71 2.61
CA LEU A 23 -3.71 -19.98 1.36
C LEU A 23 -3.23 -20.92 0.25
N GLN A 24 -2.21 -21.72 0.52
CA GLN A 24 -1.67 -22.68 -0.45
C GLN A 24 -2.70 -23.74 -0.86
N GLN A 25 -3.45 -24.31 0.10
CA GLN A 25 -4.54 -25.25 -0.19
C GLN A 25 -5.59 -24.68 -1.17
N ARG A 26 -5.85 -23.37 -1.12
CA ARG A 26 -6.84 -22.70 -1.99
C ARG A 26 -6.25 -22.22 -3.31
N LEU A 27 -4.99 -21.81 -3.33
CA LEU A 27 -4.37 -21.16 -4.49
C LEU A 27 -3.56 -22.11 -5.37
N ASN A 28 -2.90 -23.11 -4.78
CA ASN A 28 -2.04 -24.03 -5.52
C ASN A 28 -2.77 -24.84 -6.62
N PRO A 29 -4.05 -25.23 -6.49
CA PRO A 29 -4.75 -25.98 -7.54
C PRO A 29 -4.80 -25.29 -8.92
N TRP A 30 -4.65 -23.98 -8.98
CA TRP A 30 -4.71 -23.21 -10.22
C TRP A 30 -3.51 -22.29 -10.45
N LEU A 31 -2.76 -21.92 -9.39
CA LEU A 31 -1.54 -21.10 -9.49
C LEU A 31 -0.24 -21.91 -9.39
N GLY A 32 -0.31 -23.20 -9.06
CA GLY A 32 0.85 -24.04 -8.77
C GLY A 32 1.52 -23.73 -7.43
N GLU A 33 2.71 -24.29 -7.20
CA GLU A 33 3.44 -24.11 -5.94
C GLU A 33 4.18 -22.77 -5.87
N PRO A 34 4.02 -21.97 -4.80
CA PRO A 34 4.70 -20.69 -4.67
C PRO A 34 6.14 -20.86 -4.17
N ARG A 35 6.99 -19.87 -4.47
CA ARG A 35 8.19 -19.65 -3.65
C ARG A 35 7.80 -18.97 -2.34
N ARG A 36 8.13 -19.59 -1.21
CA ARG A 36 7.91 -19.04 0.12
C ARG A 36 9.16 -18.31 0.62
N LYS A 37 8.96 -17.13 1.22
CA LYS A 37 9.96 -16.43 2.02
C LYS A 37 9.33 -16.02 3.34
N VAL A 38 9.89 -16.49 4.44
CA VAL A 38 9.53 -15.99 5.78
C VAL A 38 10.71 -15.16 6.27
N SER A 39 10.42 -14.00 6.81
CA SER A 39 11.40 -13.10 7.38
C SER A 39 10.89 -12.57 8.70
N PRO A 40 11.76 -11.96 9.54
CA PRO A 40 11.29 -11.32 10.75
C PRO A 40 10.20 -10.25 10.51
N ARG A 41 10.14 -9.63 9.32
CA ARG A 41 9.17 -8.57 9.00
C ARG A 41 7.82 -9.09 8.49
N GLY A 42 7.72 -10.37 8.14
CA GLY A 42 6.52 -10.91 7.51
C GLY A 42 6.80 -12.11 6.62
N SER A 43 5.74 -12.58 5.96
CA SER A 43 5.80 -13.69 5.02
C SER A 43 5.42 -13.27 3.60
N THR A 44 6.08 -13.85 2.61
CA THR A 44 5.79 -13.65 1.20
C THR A 44 5.58 -14.99 0.51
N LEU A 45 4.53 -15.08 -0.31
CA LEU A 45 4.33 -16.14 -1.31
C LEU A 45 4.47 -15.53 -2.71
N VAL A 46 5.26 -16.15 -3.58
CA VAL A 46 5.44 -15.73 -4.97
C VAL A 46 5.02 -16.85 -5.90
N TYR A 47 3.87 -16.68 -6.53
CA TYR A 47 3.35 -17.56 -7.58
C TYR A 47 3.82 -17.10 -8.96
N ARG A 48 4.08 -18.05 -9.84
CA ARG A 48 4.35 -17.84 -11.26
C ARG A 48 3.47 -18.78 -12.06
N PHE A 49 2.69 -18.23 -12.97
CA PHE A 49 1.69 -18.98 -13.75
C PHE A 49 1.56 -18.37 -15.14
N SER A 50 1.06 -19.16 -16.10
CA SER A 50 0.83 -18.70 -17.47
C SER A 50 -0.51 -17.98 -17.60
N SER A 51 -0.60 -16.95 -18.44
CA SER A 51 -1.89 -16.39 -18.85
C SER A 51 -2.70 -17.42 -19.64
N GLU A 52 -4.02 -17.37 -19.49
CA GLU A 52 -4.93 -18.30 -20.18
C GLU A 52 -5.10 -17.97 -21.67
N SER A 53 -5.03 -16.69 -22.04
CA SER A 53 -5.23 -16.23 -23.42
C SER A 53 -3.91 -15.94 -24.14
N PRO A 54 -3.80 -16.26 -25.45
CA PRO A 54 -2.69 -15.87 -26.29
C PRO A 54 -2.55 -14.33 -26.44
N PRO A 55 -1.33 -13.78 -26.55
CA PRO A 55 -0.06 -14.51 -26.40
C PRO A 55 0.14 -14.95 -24.94
N VAL A 56 0.52 -16.22 -24.74
CA VAL A 56 0.75 -16.78 -23.42
C VAL A 56 1.96 -16.09 -22.80
N VAL A 57 1.74 -15.37 -21.70
CA VAL A 57 2.79 -14.67 -20.96
C VAL A 57 2.91 -15.25 -19.56
N GLN A 58 4.13 -15.25 -19.02
CA GLN A 58 4.35 -15.56 -17.62
C GLN A 58 3.86 -14.39 -16.75
N LEU A 59 2.97 -14.69 -15.84
CA LEU A 59 2.43 -13.78 -14.84
C LEU A 59 3.04 -14.09 -13.48
N ARG A 60 3.08 -13.07 -12.63
CA ARG A 60 3.57 -13.19 -11.26
C ARG A 60 2.53 -12.63 -10.30
N LEU A 61 2.18 -13.39 -9.27
CA LEU A 61 1.40 -12.92 -8.13
C LEU A 61 2.28 -12.97 -6.88
N LYS A 62 2.43 -11.82 -6.22
CA LYS A 62 3.12 -11.69 -4.93
C LYS A 62 2.08 -11.42 -3.85
N ILE A 63 2.01 -12.29 -2.86
CA ILE A 63 1.22 -12.09 -1.64
C ILE A 63 2.20 -11.78 -0.51
N GLU A 64 2.07 -10.63 0.13
CA GLU A 64 2.84 -10.23 1.30
C GLU A 64 1.94 -10.10 2.51
N ILE A 65 2.37 -10.66 3.64
CA ILE A 65 1.64 -10.60 4.92
C ILE A 65 2.59 -10.02 5.97
N ASN A 66 2.29 -8.83 6.48
CA ASN A 66 2.98 -8.25 7.63
C ASN A 66 2.55 -9.01 8.89
N THR A 67 3.53 -9.51 9.66
CA THR A 67 3.31 -10.32 10.87
C THR A 67 3.92 -9.65 12.11
N ARG A 68 4.09 -8.33 12.08
CA ARG A 68 4.66 -7.54 13.19
C ARG A 68 3.71 -6.45 13.66
N GLU A 69 3.05 -5.80 12.72
CA GLU A 69 2.15 -4.69 13.01
C GLU A 69 0.76 -5.26 13.33
N HIS A 70 0.50 -5.55 14.60
CA HIS A 70 -0.77 -6.09 15.08
C HIS A 70 -1.66 -5.03 15.74
N PHE A 71 -1.51 -3.77 15.35
CA PHE A 71 -2.35 -2.70 15.85
C PHE A 71 -2.97 -1.91 14.72
N GLN A 72 -4.08 -1.28 15.06
CA GLN A 72 -4.85 -0.40 14.21
C GLN A 72 -5.47 0.68 15.08
N LEU A 73 -5.67 1.87 14.53
CA LEU A 73 -6.25 3.03 15.24
C LEU A 73 -7.76 3.11 15.06
N HIS A 74 -8.27 2.62 13.92
CA HIS A 74 -9.69 2.58 13.63
C HIS A 74 -10.18 1.13 13.52
N PRO A 75 -11.45 0.83 13.85
CA PRO A 75 -12.03 -0.49 13.60
C PRO A 75 -11.92 -0.90 12.13
N LEU A 76 -11.73 -2.20 11.86
CA LEU A 76 -11.75 -2.71 10.48
C LEU A 76 -13.15 -2.53 9.89
N GLN A 77 -13.19 -2.08 8.65
CA GLN A 77 -14.40 -1.97 7.85
C GLN A 77 -14.66 -3.28 7.11
N ALA A 78 -15.93 -3.64 6.98
CA ALA A 78 -16.39 -4.75 6.17
C ALA A 78 -16.73 -4.22 4.78
N LEU A 79 -15.93 -4.56 3.77
CA LEU A 79 -16.15 -4.18 2.37
C LEU A 79 -16.73 -5.37 1.60
N PRO A 80 -18.00 -5.32 1.18
CA PRO A 80 -18.56 -6.31 0.27
C PRO A 80 -17.81 -6.27 -1.07
N PHE A 81 -17.38 -7.43 -1.55
CA PHE A 81 -16.72 -7.59 -2.82
C PHE A 81 -17.38 -8.74 -3.58
N ALA A 82 -17.84 -8.45 -4.80
CA ALA A 82 -18.45 -9.43 -5.68
C ALA A 82 -17.78 -9.41 -7.04
N VAL A 83 -17.61 -10.60 -7.61
CA VAL A 83 -17.21 -10.80 -9.00
C VAL A 83 -18.40 -11.45 -9.68
N ASP A 84 -18.85 -10.82 -10.76
CA ASP A 84 -19.88 -11.35 -11.64
C ASP A 84 -19.37 -11.28 -13.08
N THR A 85 -18.94 -12.42 -13.59
CA THR A 85 -18.41 -12.57 -14.94
C THR A 85 -19.00 -13.83 -15.58
N ARG A 86 -18.89 -13.94 -16.91
CA ARG A 86 -19.38 -15.12 -17.65
C ARG A 86 -18.78 -16.45 -17.20
N TRP A 87 -17.64 -16.44 -16.51
CA TRP A 87 -16.84 -17.62 -16.20
C TRP A 87 -16.64 -17.82 -14.69
N TYR A 88 -17.03 -16.85 -13.87
CA TYR A 88 -16.93 -16.93 -12.42
C TYR A 88 -17.91 -15.95 -11.77
N GLN A 89 -18.64 -16.46 -10.79
CA GLN A 89 -19.46 -15.67 -9.88
C GLN A 89 -19.05 -16.01 -8.45
N GLY A 90 -18.83 -14.99 -7.63
CA GLY A 90 -18.45 -15.17 -6.24
C GLY A 90 -18.51 -13.87 -5.46
N GLU A 91 -18.72 -13.99 -4.16
CA GLU A 91 -18.77 -12.86 -3.24
C GLU A 91 -17.97 -13.17 -1.97
N ALA A 92 -17.44 -12.11 -1.37
CA ALA A 92 -16.75 -12.16 -0.09
C ALA A 92 -16.89 -10.81 0.61
N THR A 93 -16.79 -10.82 1.93
CA THR A 93 -16.59 -9.59 2.70
C THR A 93 -15.10 -9.46 3.03
N ILE A 94 -14.49 -8.38 2.55
CA ILE A 94 -13.08 -8.06 2.79
C ILE A 94 -12.99 -7.19 4.03
N ALA A 95 -12.22 -7.63 5.03
CA ALA A 95 -11.85 -6.78 6.15
C ALA A 95 -10.75 -5.80 5.69
N THR A 96 -11.02 -4.50 5.75
CA THR A 96 -10.11 -3.44 5.30
C THR A 96 -9.95 -2.36 6.35
N TYR A 97 -8.86 -1.61 6.27
CA TYR A 97 -8.65 -0.44 7.12
C TYR A 97 -9.55 0.73 6.71
N ALA A 98 -9.82 1.63 7.65
CA ALA A 98 -10.45 2.90 7.36
C ALA A 98 -9.58 3.73 6.39
N PRO A 99 -10.18 4.60 5.54
CA PRO A 99 -9.43 5.42 4.59
C PRO A 99 -8.28 6.21 5.21
N GLU A 100 -8.50 6.80 6.38
CA GLU A 100 -7.50 7.59 7.10
C GLU A 100 -6.27 6.76 7.50
N GLU A 101 -6.47 5.48 7.78
CA GLU A 101 -5.41 4.55 8.16
C GLU A 101 -4.65 4.02 6.95
N LEU A 102 -5.36 3.73 5.85
CA LEU A 102 -4.73 3.44 4.55
C LEU A 102 -3.87 4.61 4.09
N LEU A 103 -4.36 5.85 4.18
CA LEU A 103 -3.65 7.03 3.73
C LEU A 103 -2.54 7.46 4.71
N GLY A 104 -2.72 7.27 6.02
CA GLY A 104 -1.67 7.51 7.01
C GLY A 104 -0.45 6.61 6.78
N THR A 105 -0.68 5.34 6.45
CA THR A 105 0.41 4.42 6.07
C THR A 105 1.02 4.75 4.70
N LYS A 106 0.30 5.44 3.80
CA LYS A 106 0.86 6.03 2.56
C LYS A 106 1.78 7.21 2.85
N ILE A 107 1.46 8.07 3.83
CA ILE A 107 2.38 9.14 4.28
C ILE A 107 3.67 8.51 4.82
N ARG A 108 3.55 7.45 5.66
CA ARG A 108 4.70 6.68 6.15
C ARG A 108 5.53 6.10 5.00
N ALA A 109 4.87 5.45 4.03
CA ALA A 109 5.56 4.92 2.86
C ALA A 109 6.26 6.04 2.07
N LEU A 110 5.58 7.15 1.80
CA LEU A 110 6.17 8.30 1.13
C LEU A 110 7.42 8.77 1.86
N TYR A 111 7.47 8.78 3.19
CA TYR A 111 8.65 9.13 3.97
C TYR A 111 9.79 8.08 3.90
N GLN A 112 9.45 6.81 4.05
CA GLN A 112 10.45 5.74 4.21
C GLN A 112 11.02 5.23 2.89
N ARG A 113 10.27 5.32 1.78
CA ARG A 113 10.71 4.86 0.46
C ARG A 113 10.78 5.99 -0.55
N ARG A 114 11.56 5.77 -1.60
CA ARG A 114 11.67 6.66 -2.75
C ARG A 114 10.80 6.11 -3.89
N LYS A 115 9.49 6.36 -3.81
CA LYS A 115 8.49 5.97 -4.81
C LYS A 115 7.50 7.12 -5.02
N GLY A 116 7.45 7.67 -6.24
CA GLY A 116 6.58 8.81 -6.57
C GLY A 116 5.10 8.48 -6.45
N ARG A 117 4.74 7.21 -6.63
CA ARG A 117 3.35 6.76 -6.55
C ARG A 117 2.68 6.99 -5.19
N ASP A 118 3.42 7.05 -4.08
CA ASP A 118 2.79 7.39 -2.78
C ASP A 118 2.36 8.85 -2.74
N LEU A 119 3.16 9.74 -3.31
CA LEU A 119 2.81 11.16 -3.42
C LEU A 119 1.58 11.31 -4.33
N PHE A 120 1.54 10.57 -5.44
CA PHE A 120 0.36 10.51 -6.30
C PHE A 120 -0.88 9.98 -5.56
N ASP A 121 -0.78 8.85 -4.85
CA ASP A 121 -1.91 8.25 -4.12
C ASP A 121 -2.51 9.25 -3.12
N LEU A 122 -1.67 9.99 -2.39
CA LEU A 122 -2.10 11.00 -1.42
C LEU A 122 -2.77 12.20 -2.11
N TRP A 123 -2.12 12.77 -3.12
CA TRP A 123 -2.66 13.90 -3.87
C TRP A 123 -3.99 13.54 -4.54
N HIS A 124 -4.04 12.41 -5.24
CA HIS A 124 -5.25 11.99 -5.94
C HIS A 124 -6.39 11.64 -4.98
N SER A 125 -6.09 11.04 -3.83
CA SER A 125 -7.11 10.79 -2.79
C SER A 125 -7.66 12.08 -2.20
N TYR A 126 -6.85 13.14 -2.11
CA TYR A 126 -7.32 14.46 -1.70
C TYR A 126 -8.21 15.11 -2.77
N GLU A 127 -7.81 15.05 -4.05
CA GLU A 127 -8.64 15.56 -5.16
C GLU A 127 -10.01 14.87 -5.24
N LEU A 128 -10.09 13.59 -4.85
CA LEU A 128 -11.34 12.84 -4.78
C LEU A 128 -12.14 13.05 -3.49
N GLY A 129 -11.64 13.87 -2.54
CA GLY A 129 -12.28 14.13 -1.25
C GLY A 129 -12.24 12.96 -0.27
N VAL A 130 -11.37 11.96 -0.51
CA VAL A 130 -11.19 10.79 0.37
C VAL A 130 -10.19 11.08 1.49
N LEU A 131 -9.15 11.87 1.19
CA LEU A 131 -8.13 12.25 2.17
C LEU A 131 -8.58 13.45 3.00
N ASP A 132 -8.75 13.26 4.30
CA ASP A 132 -8.89 14.32 5.30
C ASP A 132 -7.54 14.51 6.04
N PRO A 133 -6.80 15.61 5.80
CA PRO A 133 -5.49 15.80 6.41
C PRO A 133 -5.53 15.79 7.94
N ALA A 134 -6.57 16.38 8.54
CA ALA A 134 -6.70 16.52 9.99
C ALA A 134 -6.91 15.17 10.70
N LYS A 135 -7.43 14.16 9.99
CA LYS A 135 -7.57 12.79 10.50
C LYS A 135 -6.42 11.88 10.08
N THR A 136 -5.86 12.10 8.89
CA THR A 136 -4.85 11.21 8.29
C THR A 136 -3.46 11.43 8.88
N VAL A 137 -3.06 12.70 9.13
CA VAL A 137 -1.72 13.00 9.67
C VAL A 137 -1.53 12.45 11.10
N PRO A 138 -2.50 12.56 12.03
CA PRO A 138 -2.39 11.90 13.33
C PRO A 138 -2.17 10.39 13.24
N VAL A 139 -2.84 9.71 12.30
CA VAL A 139 -2.64 8.27 12.08
C VAL A 139 -1.20 7.99 11.70
N PHE A 140 -0.66 8.71 10.71
CA PHE A 140 0.75 8.61 10.33
C PHE A 140 1.70 8.79 11.53
N LEU A 141 1.50 9.83 12.34
CA LEU A 141 2.37 10.12 13.48
C LEU A 141 2.34 8.99 14.53
N ARG A 142 1.17 8.41 14.79
CA ARG A 142 1.03 7.26 15.70
C ARG A 142 1.76 6.02 15.17
N TYR A 143 1.76 5.78 13.87
CA TYR A 143 2.57 4.70 13.27
C TYR A 143 4.07 4.97 13.42
N MET A 144 4.53 6.21 13.20
CA MET A 144 5.94 6.58 13.38
C MET A 144 6.40 6.46 14.83
N GLU A 145 5.54 6.84 15.79
CA GLU A 145 5.78 6.69 17.22
C GLU A 145 5.87 5.20 17.63
N ALA A 146 4.97 4.36 17.13
CA ALA A 146 5.01 2.91 17.37
C ALA A 146 6.29 2.26 16.82
N GLU A 147 6.87 2.80 15.75
CA GLU A 147 8.17 2.40 15.20
C GLU A 147 9.38 3.03 15.93
N GLN A 148 9.15 3.85 16.96
CA GLN A 148 10.19 4.61 17.66
C GLN A 148 11.01 5.52 16.71
N HIS A 149 10.34 6.06 15.70
CA HIS A 149 10.95 6.92 14.69
C HIS A 149 10.13 8.20 14.48
N PRO A 150 10.02 9.08 15.50
CA PRO A 150 9.26 10.32 15.37
C PRO A 150 9.84 11.21 14.25
N VAL A 151 8.95 11.87 13.51
CA VAL A 151 9.30 12.72 12.36
C VAL A 151 8.64 14.08 12.52
N SER A 152 9.44 15.14 12.40
CA SER A 152 8.94 16.52 12.33
C SER A 152 8.57 16.90 10.91
N GLY A 153 7.75 17.95 10.76
CA GLY A 153 7.39 18.51 9.46
C GLY A 153 8.62 18.96 8.66
N GLU A 154 9.62 19.55 9.32
CA GLU A 154 10.87 19.99 8.68
C GLU A 154 11.68 18.82 8.11
N ILE A 155 11.89 17.76 8.90
CA ILE A 155 12.61 16.57 8.45
C ILE A 155 11.88 15.91 7.27
N PHE A 156 10.54 15.87 7.31
CA PHE A 156 9.75 15.36 6.19
C PHE A 156 9.90 16.25 4.95
N ALA A 157 9.86 17.57 5.10
CA ALA A 157 9.98 18.52 4.00
C ALA A 157 11.32 18.32 3.24
N GLU A 158 12.43 18.25 3.97
CA GLU A 158 13.75 17.99 3.39
C GLU A 158 13.81 16.63 2.68
N ASN A 159 13.24 15.60 3.31
CA ASN A 159 13.14 14.26 2.74
C ASN A 159 12.33 14.24 1.42
N LEU A 160 11.20 14.93 1.38
CA LEU A 160 10.36 15.04 0.18
C LEU A 160 11.07 15.83 -0.92
N GLN A 161 11.72 16.95 -0.58
CA GLN A 161 12.47 17.76 -1.54
C GLN A 161 13.62 16.97 -2.18
N SER A 162 14.36 16.21 -1.37
CA SER A 162 15.42 15.32 -1.86
C SER A 162 14.88 14.27 -2.84
N LYS A 163 13.68 13.75 -2.60
CA LYS A 163 13.02 12.79 -3.51
C LYS A 163 12.58 13.43 -4.82
N LEU A 164 12.07 14.66 -4.80
CA LEU A 164 11.68 15.40 -5.99
C LEU A 164 12.86 15.68 -6.93
N ASN A 165 14.08 15.79 -6.39
CA ASN A 165 15.30 15.94 -7.19
C ASN A 165 15.78 14.62 -7.83
N HIS A 166 15.17 13.48 -7.50
CA HIS A 166 15.63 12.18 -7.97
C HIS A 166 14.84 11.71 -9.22
N PRO A 167 15.51 11.46 -10.37
CA PRO A 167 14.82 11.10 -11.61
C PRO A 167 13.92 9.86 -11.50
N GLY A 168 14.38 8.83 -10.77
CA GLY A 168 13.60 7.61 -10.55
C GLY A 168 12.39 7.76 -9.62
N PHE A 169 12.26 8.88 -8.91
CA PHE A 169 11.03 9.19 -8.15
C PHE A 169 10.00 9.82 -9.09
N LEU A 170 10.44 10.69 -10.01
CA LEU A 170 9.57 11.38 -10.96
C LEU A 170 9.04 10.44 -12.07
N SER A 171 9.84 9.45 -12.47
CA SER A 171 9.51 8.57 -13.61
C SER A 171 8.76 7.27 -13.24
N ASP A 172 8.56 6.96 -11.95
CA ASP A 172 7.98 5.67 -11.55
C ASP A 172 6.45 5.61 -11.65
N THR A 173 5.79 6.77 -11.63
CA THR A 173 4.33 6.90 -11.56
C THR A 173 3.67 7.01 -12.94
N PRO A 174 4.18 7.79 -13.91
CA PRO A 174 3.51 7.96 -15.21
C PRO A 174 3.12 6.65 -15.92
N PRO A 175 3.96 5.59 -15.92
CA PRO A 175 3.58 4.31 -16.55
C PRO A 175 2.45 3.55 -15.84
N LEU A 176 2.06 3.95 -14.63
CA LEU A 176 1.04 3.30 -13.79
C LEU A 176 -0.31 4.04 -13.83
N LEU A 177 -0.36 5.24 -14.42
CA LEU A 177 -1.56 6.06 -14.45
C LEU A 177 -2.61 5.46 -15.40
N ARG A 178 -3.88 5.53 -14.99
CA ARG A 178 -5.00 5.19 -15.87
C ARG A 178 -5.10 6.24 -16.98
N PRO A 179 -5.55 5.86 -18.19
CA PRO A 179 -5.84 6.82 -19.25
C PRO A 179 -6.77 7.94 -18.75
N GLY A 180 -6.44 9.18 -19.08
CA GLY A 180 -7.20 10.38 -18.68
C GLY A 180 -6.76 11.02 -17.35
N ILE A 181 -5.89 10.38 -16.57
CA ILE A 181 -5.31 10.99 -15.36
C ILE A 181 -4.04 11.76 -15.73
N SER A 182 -4.04 13.07 -15.47
CA SER A 182 -2.84 13.91 -15.50
C SER A 182 -2.23 14.01 -14.11
N TYR A 183 -0.91 13.89 -14.01
CA TYR A 183 -0.19 13.97 -12.75
C TYR A 183 1.03 14.89 -12.90
N ASP A 184 1.11 15.87 -12.00
CA ASP A 184 2.25 16.76 -11.86
C ASP A 184 2.85 16.58 -10.45
N PRO A 185 4.04 15.97 -10.31
CA PRO A 185 4.69 15.77 -9.02
C PRO A 185 4.93 17.07 -8.24
N GLN A 186 5.10 18.22 -8.93
CA GLN A 186 5.31 19.51 -8.26
C GLN A 186 4.01 20.03 -7.64
N LYS A 187 2.88 19.89 -8.34
CA LYS A 187 1.56 20.22 -7.77
C LYS A 187 1.22 19.33 -6.59
N ALA A 188 1.51 18.04 -6.69
CA ALA A 188 1.29 17.10 -5.59
C ALA A 188 2.20 17.40 -4.38
N ALA A 189 3.45 17.78 -4.62
CA ALA A 189 4.36 18.23 -3.57
C ALA A 189 3.88 19.53 -2.91
N TYR A 190 3.42 20.51 -3.71
CA TYR A 190 2.83 21.74 -3.19
C TYR A 190 1.62 21.46 -2.29
N PHE A 191 0.69 20.61 -2.76
CA PHE A 191 -0.42 20.13 -1.93
C PHE A 191 0.06 19.52 -0.61
N PHE A 192 1.06 18.63 -0.66
CA PHE A 192 1.57 17.96 0.53
C PHE A 192 2.13 18.99 1.54
N SER A 193 2.90 19.95 1.03
CA SER A 193 3.48 21.03 1.84
C SER A 193 2.45 21.96 2.45
N GLU A 194 1.38 22.28 1.73
CA GLU A 194 0.35 23.21 2.20
C GLU A 194 -0.68 22.56 3.12
N ARG A 195 -0.95 21.25 2.95
CA ARG A 195 -2.09 20.57 3.60
C ARG A 195 -1.70 19.55 4.65
N LEU A 196 -0.55 18.89 4.51
CA LEU A 196 -0.14 17.82 5.41
C LEU A 196 1.01 18.24 6.34
N LEU A 197 2.05 18.87 5.81
CA LEU A 197 3.21 19.30 6.63
C LEU A 197 2.84 20.20 7.82
N PRO A 198 1.91 21.19 7.71
CA PRO A 198 1.59 22.07 8.83
C PRO A 198 0.91 21.36 10.02
N LEU A 199 0.43 20.13 9.80
CA LEU A 199 -0.19 19.30 10.83
C LEU A 199 0.83 18.37 11.51
N MET A 200 2.09 18.38 11.07
CA MET A 200 3.17 17.61 11.69
C MET A 200 3.84 18.42 12.81
N PRO A 201 4.48 17.76 13.80
CA PRO A 201 5.18 18.45 14.87
C PRO A 201 6.33 19.32 14.34
N THR A 202 6.59 20.43 15.00
CA THR A 202 7.85 21.18 14.86
C THR A 202 8.97 20.43 15.58
N PRO A 203 10.25 20.62 15.18
CA PRO A 203 11.36 20.15 16.01
C PRO A 203 11.30 20.80 17.40
N ASN A 204 11.75 20.06 18.41
CA ASN A 204 12.04 20.62 19.74
C ASN A 204 13.38 21.33 19.75
#